data_AF-A0A0C9ZAZ5-F1
#
_entry.id   AF-A0A0C9ZAZ5-F1
#
_cell.length_a   1.000
_cell.length_b   1.000
_cell.length_c   1.000
_cell.angle_alpha   90.00
_cell.angle_beta   90.00
_cell.angle_gamma   90.00
#
_symmetry.space_group_name_H-M   'P 1'
#
loop_
_entity.id
_entity.type
_entity.pdbx_description
1 polymer ?
#
loop_
_entity_poly.entity_id
_entity_poly.type
_entity_poly.pdbx_seq_one_letter_code
_entity_poly.pdbx_strand_id
1 'polypeptide(L)'
;MHYMTKCSGSCSSFDSTSAEWFKISELGLETSDTWYQANLVVEDPANVTIPSNIEPGEYLLRSEIISLQLAVSVGGAEFYPACIQLSIGGSGTGAPQSNEVCQFPGCYTDTEAGIYTPNIYNPPINYTFPGPPVAAFVNGSSDSDSNSGSGTENPAATTSPTPSTGSQTCKLVSSSNPAGLVVKRGANSRPRHKRRPARRWRY
;
A
#
# COMPACT_ATOMS: atom_id res chain seq x y z
N MET A 1 -2.75 -8.69 7.87
CA MET A 1 -2.86 -7.26 7.48
C MET A 1 -1.82 -6.95 6.43
N HIS A 2 -2.11 -5.99 5.55
CA HIS A 2 -1.19 -5.60 4.48
C HIS A 2 -1.03 -4.07 4.48
N TYR A 3 0.22 -3.63 4.46
CA TYR A 3 0.61 -2.22 4.47
C TYR A 3 1.47 -1.92 3.26
N MET A 4 1.42 -0.69 2.79
CA MET A 4 2.32 -0.20 1.75
C MET A 4 2.99 1.09 2.19
N THR A 5 4.18 1.34 1.64
CA THR A 5 4.85 2.64 1.68
C THR A 5 5.45 2.92 0.31
N LYS A 6 5.37 4.16 -0.14
CA LYS A 6 6.03 4.61 -1.37
C LYS A 6 7.52 4.80 -1.09
N CYS A 7 8.36 4.30 -1.98
CA CYS A 7 9.81 4.50 -1.90
C CYS A 7 10.17 5.89 -2.45
N SER A 8 11.03 6.61 -1.76
CA SER A 8 11.62 7.85 -2.29
C SER A 8 12.68 7.48 -3.34
N GLY A 9 12.26 7.28 -4.59
CA GLY A 9 13.10 6.72 -5.64
C GLY A 9 13.04 5.20 -5.67
N SER A 10 14.18 4.52 -5.85
CA SER A 10 14.18 3.05 -5.94
C SER A 10 14.06 2.36 -4.59
N CYS A 11 13.19 1.35 -4.49
CA CYS A 11 13.06 0.51 -3.30
C CYS A 11 14.30 -0.34 -3.01
N SER A 12 15.19 -0.54 -3.98
CA SER A 12 16.43 -1.30 -3.79
C SER A 12 17.43 -0.63 -2.83
N SER A 13 17.34 0.69 -2.67
CA SER A 13 18.18 1.49 -1.79
C SER A 13 17.38 2.32 -0.78
N PHE A 14 16.07 2.07 -0.68
CA PHE A 14 15.18 2.83 0.19
C PHE A 14 15.37 2.41 1.65
N ASP A 15 15.57 3.41 2.52
CA ASP A 15 15.60 3.20 3.97
C ASP A 15 14.17 3.26 4.52
N SER A 16 13.68 2.13 5.03
CA SER A 16 12.32 2.02 5.53
C SER A 16 12.18 2.35 7.03
N THR A 17 13.25 2.76 7.72
CA THR A 17 13.22 3.01 9.18
C THR A 17 12.28 4.15 9.57
N SER A 18 12.17 5.19 8.73
CA SER A 18 11.24 6.31 8.92
C SER A 18 10.08 6.31 7.93
N ALA A 19 9.85 5.19 7.24
CA ALA A 19 8.81 5.09 6.23
C ALA A 19 7.41 5.19 6.83
N GLU A 20 6.53 5.90 6.15
CA GLU A 20 5.13 6.07 6.51
C GLU A 20 4.28 4.98 5.84
N TRP A 21 3.87 3.99 6.62
CA TRP A 21 3.11 2.84 6.17
C TRP A 21 1.62 3.10 6.31
N PHE A 22 0.89 2.98 5.20
CA PHE A 22 -0.56 3.00 5.19
C PHE A 22 -1.12 1.59 5.01
N LYS A 23 -2.23 1.30 5.67
CA LYS A 23 -2.90 -0.01 5.59
C LYS A 23 -3.75 -0.08 4.32
N ILE A 24 -3.62 -1.16 3.54
CA ILE A 24 -4.44 -1.41 2.35
C ILE A 24 -5.48 -2.50 2.54
N SER A 25 -5.29 -3.38 3.52
CA SER A 25 -6.29 -4.40 3.87
C SER A 25 -6.01 -5.04 5.22
N GLU A 26 -7.09 -5.50 5.85
CA GLU A 26 -7.09 -6.26 7.08
C GLU A 26 -8.10 -7.39 6.99
N LEU A 27 -7.67 -8.56 7.43
CA LEU A 27 -8.41 -9.82 7.39
C LEU A 27 -8.20 -10.47 8.76
N GLY A 28 -9.28 -10.92 9.38
CA GLY A 28 -9.27 -11.32 10.79
C GLY A 28 -10.39 -12.31 11.07
N LEU A 29 -11.16 -12.06 12.11
CA LEU A 29 -12.27 -12.93 12.51
C LEU A 29 -13.39 -12.92 11.44
N GLU A 30 -13.68 -14.07 10.84
CA GLU A 30 -14.67 -14.24 9.75
C GLU A 30 -16.05 -14.67 10.27
N THR A 31 -16.06 -15.53 11.29
CA THR A 31 -17.28 -16.00 11.99
C THR A 31 -17.13 -15.78 13.50
N SER A 32 -18.02 -16.29 14.34
CA SER A 32 -17.91 -16.11 15.80
C SER A 32 -16.62 -16.68 16.42
N ASP A 33 -15.96 -17.63 15.75
CA ASP A 33 -14.80 -18.37 16.27
C ASP A 33 -13.73 -18.71 15.21
N THR A 34 -13.99 -18.44 13.93
CA THR A 34 -13.06 -18.78 12.84
C THR A 34 -12.32 -17.54 12.35
N TRP A 35 -10.99 -17.61 12.37
CA TRP A 35 -10.09 -16.57 11.85
C TRP A 35 -9.71 -16.86 10.41
N TYR A 36 -9.49 -15.82 9.61
CA TYR A 36 -8.93 -15.90 8.25
C TYR A 36 -7.65 -16.76 8.18
N GLN A 37 -6.86 -16.78 9.26
CA GLN A 37 -5.66 -17.62 9.37
C GLN A 37 -5.93 -19.12 9.22
N ALA A 38 -7.15 -19.59 9.45
CA ALA A 38 -7.53 -20.98 9.21
C ALA A 38 -7.34 -21.39 7.73
N ASN A 39 -7.51 -20.46 6.79
CA ASN A 39 -7.28 -20.70 5.36
C ASN A 39 -5.79 -20.96 5.07
N LEU A 40 -4.87 -20.35 5.84
CA LEU A 40 -3.43 -20.56 5.66
C LEU A 40 -2.99 -21.98 6.07
N VAL A 41 -3.71 -22.61 7.00
CA VAL A 41 -3.44 -23.98 7.45
C VAL A 41 -3.72 -25.00 6.36
N VAL A 42 -4.69 -24.71 5.48
CA VAL A 42 -5.01 -25.55 4.31
C VAL A 42 -4.23 -25.13 3.05
N GLU A 43 -3.13 -24.40 3.23
CA GLU A 43 -2.22 -23.92 2.20
C GLU A 43 -2.83 -22.93 1.19
N ASP A 44 -3.98 -22.31 1.51
CA ASP A 44 -4.52 -21.26 0.66
C ASP A 44 -3.70 -19.97 0.80
N PRO A 45 -3.44 -19.26 -0.32
CA PRO A 45 -2.74 -18.00 -0.27
C PRO A 45 -3.61 -16.89 0.33
N ALA A 46 -2.98 -16.00 1.11
CA ALA A 46 -3.58 -14.70 1.40
C ALA A 46 -3.59 -13.84 0.13
N ASN A 47 -4.77 -13.54 -0.41
CA ASN A 47 -4.91 -12.70 -1.59
C ASN A 47 -4.90 -11.22 -1.19
N VAL A 48 -4.05 -10.43 -1.85
CA VAL A 48 -3.92 -8.98 -1.61
C VAL A 48 -4.15 -8.25 -2.92
N THR A 49 -5.16 -7.39 -2.93
CA THR A 49 -5.46 -6.52 -4.08
C THR A 49 -4.74 -5.19 -3.91
N ILE A 50 -3.93 -4.81 -4.90
CA ILE A 50 -3.33 -3.47 -4.95
C ILE A 50 -4.41 -2.46 -5.33
N PRO A 51 -4.57 -1.34 -4.61
CA PRO A 51 -5.60 -0.36 -4.92
C PRO A 51 -5.44 0.18 -6.34
N SER A 52 -6.52 0.14 -7.14
CA SER A 52 -6.46 0.53 -8.56
C SER A 52 -6.19 2.02 -8.77
N ASN A 53 -6.60 2.87 -7.81
CA ASN A 53 -6.37 4.31 -7.84
C ASN A 53 -5.05 4.73 -7.18
N ILE A 54 -4.20 3.81 -6.72
CA ILE A 54 -2.91 4.21 -6.10
C ILE A 54 -2.04 5.00 -7.08
N GLU A 55 -1.36 6.03 -6.58
CA GLU A 55 -0.39 6.78 -7.38
C GLU A 55 0.73 5.84 -7.89
N PRO A 56 1.13 5.92 -9.17
CA PRO A 56 2.26 5.17 -9.69
C PRO A 56 3.57 5.40 -8.90
N GLY A 57 4.43 4.40 -8.87
CA GLY A 57 5.73 4.47 -8.19
C GLY A 57 6.29 3.11 -7.77
N GLU A 58 7.46 3.14 -7.13
CA GLU A 58 7.99 1.96 -6.45
C GLU A 58 7.48 1.93 -5.00
N TYR A 59 7.06 0.75 -4.54
CA TYR A 59 6.47 0.54 -3.22
C TYR A 59 7.09 -0.66 -2.52
N LEU A 60 7.21 -0.59 -1.20
CA LEU A 60 7.29 -1.77 -0.36
C LEU A 60 5.88 -2.19 0.05
N LEU A 61 5.56 -3.47 -0.12
CA LEU A 61 4.39 -4.10 0.49
C LEU A 61 4.85 -4.93 1.69
N ARG A 62 4.36 -4.60 2.87
CA ARG A 62 4.55 -5.35 4.12
C ARG A 62 3.30 -6.17 4.38
N SER A 63 3.41 -7.49 4.26
CA SER A 63 2.40 -8.44 4.68
C SER A 63 2.70 -8.89 6.11
N GLU A 64 1.69 -8.96 6.97
CA GLU A 64 1.88 -9.37 8.36
C GLU A 64 0.74 -10.27 8.86
N ILE A 65 1.15 -11.36 9.50
CA ILE A 65 0.30 -12.20 10.34
C ILE A 65 0.57 -11.82 11.80
N ILE A 66 -0.48 -11.63 12.58
CA ILE A 66 -0.39 -11.49 14.05
C ILE A 66 -1.02 -12.73 14.68
N SER A 67 -0.24 -13.50 15.42
CA SER A 67 -0.73 -14.61 16.22
C SER A 67 -1.20 -14.10 17.58
N LEU A 68 -2.46 -14.39 17.92
CA LEU A 68 -3.11 -13.93 19.15
C LEU A 68 -3.20 -15.02 20.22
N GLN A 69 -2.62 -16.20 19.96
CA GLN A 69 -2.76 -17.37 20.84
C GLN A 69 -2.18 -17.15 22.26
N LEU A 70 -1.22 -16.24 22.41
CA LEU A 70 -0.66 -15.85 23.72
C LEU A 70 -1.00 -14.40 24.09
N ALA A 71 -1.78 -13.70 23.26
CA ALA A 71 -2.15 -12.29 23.46
C ALA A 71 -3.09 -12.05 24.65
N VAL A 72 -3.45 -13.10 25.40
CA VAL A 72 -4.14 -13.00 26.69
C VAL A 72 -3.28 -12.38 27.80
N SER A 73 -1.98 -12.18 27.53
CA SER A 73 -1.03 -11.45 28.37
C SER A 73 -0.35 -10.34 27.57
N VAL A 74 -0.04 -9.22 28.21
CA VAL A 74 0.71 -8.12 27.59
C VAL A 74 2.06 -8.63 27.08
N GLY A 75 2.41 -8.31 25.83
CA GLY A 75 3.62 -8.80 25.16
C GLY A 75 3.51 -10.23 24.61
N GLY A 76 2.34 -10.86 24.66
CA GLY A 76 2.12 -12.22 24.16
C GLY A 76 1.72 -12.31 22.67
N ALA A 77 1.38 -11.21 22.01
CA ALA A 77 1.13 -11.22 20.57
C ALA A 77 2.43 -11.49 19.80
N GLU A 78 2.37 -12.31 18.76
CA GLU A 78 3.53 -12.63 17.91
C GLU A 78 3.32 -12.06 16.50
N PHE A 79 4.34 -11.42 15.95
CA PHE A 79 4.28 -10.70 14.68
C PHE A 79 5.15 -11.36 13.62
N TYR A 80 4.59 -11.65 12.45
CA TYR A 80 5.28 -12.30 11.34
C TYR A 80 5.22 -11.43 10.07
N PRO A 81 6.03 -10.35 9.99
CA PRO A 81 6.07 -9.48 8.82
C PRO A 81 6.96 -10.05 7.71
N ALA A 82 6.55 -9.86 6.47
CA ALA A 82 7.33 -10.11 5.27
C ALA A 82 7.16 -8.96 4.27
N CYS A 83 8.24 -8.53 3.63
CA CYS A 83 8.22 -7.40 2.70
C CYS A 83 8.55 -7.84 1.27
N ILE A 84 7.88 -7.24 0.28
CA ILE A 84 8.20 -7.37 -1.15
C ILE A 84 8.27 -5.99 -1.81
N GLN A 85 9.05 -5.87 -2.89
CA GLN A 85 9.16 -4.66 -3.68
C GLN A 85 8.23 -4.75 -4.89
N LEU A 86 7.50 -3.67 -5.18
CA LEU A 86 6.57 -3.56 -6.29
C LEU A 86 6.87 -2.31 -7.11
N SER A 87 6.74 -2.41 -8.43
CA SER A 87 6.72 -1.26 -9.33
C SER A 87 5.31 -1.12 -9.90
N ILE A 88 4.61 -0.07 -9.52
CA ILE A 88 3.22 0.18 -9.89
C ILE A 88 3.17 1.26 -10.97
N GLY A 89 2.53 0.93 -12.09
CA GLY A 89 2.22 1.88 -13.17
C GLY A 89 0.76 2.35 -13.12
N GLY A 90 0.32 3.04 -14.18
CA GLY A 90 -1.05 3.51 -14.32
C GLY A 90 -1.16 5.03 -14.22
N SER A 91 -2.34 5.52 -13.85
CA SER A 91 -2.67 6.94 -13.75
C SER A 91 -3.47 7.29 -12.50
N GLY A 92 -3.42 6.42 -11.48
CA GLY A 92 -4.05 6.69 -10.19
C GLY A 92 -3.44 7.90 -9.50
N THR A 93 -4.18 8.50 -8.59
CA THR A 93 -3.75 9.68 -7.82
C THR A 93 -3.97 9.52 -6.32
N GLY A 94 -4.45 8.36 -5.89
CA GLY A 94 -4.73 8.01 -4.51
C GLY A 94 -3.44 7.90 -3.69
N ALA A 95 -3.45 8.56 -2.54
CA ALA A 95 -2.41 8.55 -1.54
C ALA A 95 -3.07 8.62 -0.14
N PRO A 96 -2.44 8.05 0.90
CA PRO A 96 -2.97 8.14 2.26
C PRO A 96 -2.89 9.57 2.80
N GLN A 97 -3.74 9.87 3.77
CA GLN A 97 -3.63 11.09 4.58
C GLN A 97 -2.63 10.90 5.73
N SER A 98 -2.15 12.01 6.29
CA SER A 98 -1.17 11.98 7.40
C SER A 98 -1.66 11.24 8.66
N ASN A 99 -2.97 11.14 8.87
CA ASN A 99 -3.59 10.38 9.97
C ASN A 99 -3.87 8.91 9.63
N GLU A 100 -3.53 8.46 8.42
CA GLU A 100 -3.73 7.07 7.95
C GLU A 100 -2.40 6.30 7.85
N VAL A 101 -1.31 6.91 8.30
CA VAL A 101 0.03 6.34 8.25
C VAL A 101 0.60 6.10 9.64
N CYS A 102 1.50 5.12 9.75
CA CYS A 102 2.28 4.85 10.95
C CYS A 102 3.70 4.40 10.58
N GLN A 103 4.59 4.28 11.57
CA GLN A 103 5.96 3.82 11.38
C GLN A 103 6.20 2.46 12.05
N PHE A 104 7.08 1.63 11.49
CA PHE A 104 7.53 0.40 12.13
C PHE A 104 9.03 0.49 12.45
N PRO A 105 9.46 0.36 13.73
CA PRO A 105 8.65 0.14 14.94
C PRO A 105 7.84 1.38 15.37
N GLY A 106 6.75 1.18 16.12
CA GLY A 106 5.94 2.27 16.71
C GLY A 106 4.46 2.29 16.31
N CYS A 107 4.07 1.56 15.26
CA CYS A 107 2.69 1.51 14.79
C CYS A 107 1.74 0.82 15.79
N TYR A 108 2.28 -0.07 16.62
CA TYR A 108 1.56 -0.82 17.64
C TYR A 108 2.14 -0.57 19.03
N THR A 109 1.30 -0.73 20.04
CA THR A 109 1.62 -0.73 21.46
C THR A 109 1.22 -2.08 22.08
N ASP A 110 1.95 -2.55 23.08
CA ASP A 110 1.69 -3.85 23.70
C ASP A 110 0.33 -3.95 24.42
N THR A 111 -0.35 -2.83 24.63
CA THR A 111 -1.60 -2.73 25.40
C THR A 111 -2.82 -2.33 24.57
N GLU A 112 -2.68 -2.03 23.27
CA GLU A 112 -3.84 -1.65 22.46
C GLU A 112 -4.79 -2.82 22.21
N ALA A 113 -6.06 -2.48 22.00
CA ALA A 113 -7.06 -3.43 21.56
C ALA A 113 -6.62 -4.03 20.21
N GLY A 114 -6.53 -5.36 20.16
CA GLY A 114 -6.01 -6.09 19.00
C GLY A 114 -4.61 -6.68 19.19
N ILE A 115 -3.81 -6.13 20.11
CA ILE A 115 -2.50 -6.67 20.51
C ILE A 115 -2.58 -7.37 21.86
N TYR A 116 -3.25 -6.75 22.84
CA TYR A 116 -3.60 -7.39 24.10
C TYR A 116 -5.08 -7.75 24.10
N THR A 117 -5.38 -9.05 24.08
CA THR A 117 -6.74 -9.59 23.89
C THR A 117 -7.06 -10.66 24.96
N PRO A 118 -7.28 -10.27 26.23
CA PRO A 118 -7.54 -11.22 27.33
C PRO A 118 -8.77 -12.12 27.13
N ASN A 119 -9.70 -11.71 26.28
CA ASN A 119 -10.96 -12.42 26.01
C ASN A 119 -10.98 -13.11 24.63
N ILE A 120 -9.82 -13.32 23.98
CA ILE A 120 -9.75 -13.89 22.62
C ILE A 120 -10.35 -15.31 22.52
N TYR A 121 -10.53 -16.00 23.65
CA TYR A 121 -11.11 -17.34 23.75
C TYR A 121 -12.57 -17.33 24.27
N ASN A 122 -13.17 -16.16 24.48
CA ASN A 122 -14.48 -16.01 25.12
C ASN A 122 -15.48 -15.38 24.13
N PRO A 123 -16.22 -16.19 23.33
CA PRO A 123 -17.21 -15.66 22.40
C PRO A 123 -18.37 -14.97 23.14
N PRO A 124 -18.98 -13.92 22.56
CA PRO A 124 -18.66 -13.34 21.24
C PRO A 124 -17.33 -12.56 21.25
N ILE A 125 -16.45 -12.86 20.29
CA ILE A 125 -15.16 -12.19 20.15
C ILE A 125 -15.40 -10.86 19.42
N ASN A 126 -15.09 -9.74 20.09
CA ASN A 126 -15.02 -8.43 19.45
C ASN A 126 -13.56 -8.07 19.22
N TYR A 127 -13.13 -8.02 17.96
CA TYR A 127 -11.75 -7.77 17.60
C TYR A 127 -11.60 -6.42 16.90
N THR A 128 -10.72 -5.58 17.44
CA THR A 128 -10.29 -4.32 16.82
C THR A 128 -8.93 -4.55 16.20
N PHE A 129 -8.78 -4.27 14.92
CA PHE A 129 -7.47 -4.36 14.29
C PHE A 129 -6.53 -3.28 14.84
N PRO A 130 -5.26 -3.62 15.09
CA PRO A 130 -4.28 -2.64 15.53
C PRO A 130 -3.80 -1.74 14.38
N GLY A 131 -3.16 -0.64 14.73
CA GLY A 131 -2.62 0.35 13.78
C GLY A 131 -3.68 1.24 13.11
N PRO A 132 -3.30 2.02 12.08
CA PRO A 132 -4.19 2.98 11.43
C PRO A 132 -5.35 2.27 10.69
N PRO A 133 -6.44 2.99 10.36
CA PRO A 133 -7.49 2.45 9.50
C PRO A 133 -6.93 2.09 8.11
N VAL A 134 -7.67 1.27 7.36
CA VAL A 134 -7.42 1.11 5.91
C VAL A 134 -7.56 2.49 5.26
N ALA A 135 -6.55 2.91 4.51
CA ALA A 135 -6.51 4.26 3.92
C ALA A 135 -7.73 4.52 3.02
N ALA A 136 -8.36 5.69 3.15
CA ALA A 136 -9.65 5.98 2.52
C ALA A 136 -9.64 5.82 0.99
N PHE A 137 -8.52 6.18 0.34
CA PHE A 137 -8.38 6.09 -1.12
C PHE A 137 -8.46 4.65 -1.64
N VAL A 138 -8.22 3.63 -0.80
CA VAL A 138 -8.29 2.21 -1.17
C VAL A 138 -9.69 1.82 -1.62
N ASN A 139 -10.72 2.41 -0.98
CA ASN A 139 -12.13 2.11 -1.25
C ASN A 139 -12.78 3.11 -2.23
N GLY A 140 -11.98 3.97 -2.87
CA GLY A 140 -12.49 4.98 -3.81
C GLY A 140 -13.11 6.22 -3.15
N SER A 141 -13.06 6.33 -1.82
CA SER A 141 -13.41 7.56 -1.10
C SER A 141 -12.23 8.51 -1.12
N SER A 142 -12.07 9.22 -2.23
CA SER A 142 -11.32 10.48 -2.23
C SER A 142 -12.22 11.55 -1.61
N ASP A 143 -12.40 11.52 -0.29
CA ASP A 143 -13.07 12.59 0.44
C ASP A 143 -12.15 13.82 0.39
N SER A 144 -12.39 14.62 -0.63
CA SER A 144 -11.85 15.95 -0.77
C SER A 144 -12.70 16.85 0.13
N ASP A 145 -12.41 16.86 1.43
CA ASP A 145 -13.12 17.70 2.39
C ASP A 145 -12.83 19.19 2.11
N SER A 146 -13.59 19.73 1.16
CA SER A 146 -13.73 21.16 0.94
C SER A 146 -14.84 21.64 1.85
N ASN A 147 -14.48 21.96 3.09
CA ASN A 147 -15.36 22.69 3.99
C ASN A 147 -15.73 24.05 3.36
N SER A 148 -16.93 24.17 2.80
CA SER A 148 -17.55 25.45 2.48
C SER A 148 -18.98 25.43 2.96
N GLY A 149 -19.19 26.24 4.01
CA GLY A 149 -20.43 26.37 4.74
C GLY A 149 -21.62 26.71 3.83
N SER A 150 -22.73 26.04 4.15
CA SER A 150 -24.05 26.31 3.63
C SER A 150 -24.54 27.70 4.06
N GLY A 151 -24.81 28.56 3.08
CA GLY A 151 -25.56 29.79 3.22
C GLY A 151 -26.54 29.89 2.07
N THR A 152 -27.80 29.60 2.35
CA THR A 152 -28.97 29.77 1.48
C THR A 152 -29.29 31.25 1.25
N GLU A 153 -29.55 31.66 0.00
CA GLU A 153 -30.82 32.27 -0.48
C GLU A 153 -30.71 33.03 -1.84
N ASN A 154 -31.52 32.54 -2.80
CA ASN A 154 -32.33 33.20 -3.86
C ASN A 154 -31.72 34.06 -5.02
N PRO A 155 -32.31 34.04 -6.26
CA PRO A 155 -31.72 34.63 -7.46
C PRO A 155 -32.38 35.94 -7.92
N ALA A 156 -31.60 36.86 -8.51
CA ALA A 156 -32.11 37.99 -9.29
C ALA A 156 -31.16 38.45 -10.42
N ALA A 157 -31.62 38.22 -11.65
CA ALA A 157 -31.61 39.03 -12.88
C ALA A 157 -30.44 40.00 -13.27
N THR A 158 -29.92 39.72 -14.48
CA THR A 158 -29.60 40.64 -15.60
C THR A 158 -28.38 41.58 -15.54
N THR A 159 -27.39 41.34 -16.41
CA THR A 159 -26.98 42.24 -17.54
C THR A 159 -25.70 41.71 -18.23
N SER A 160 -25.74 41.60 -19.56
CA SER A 160 -24.56 41.53 -20.46
C SER A 160 -23.92 42.94 -20.57
N PRO A 161 -22.63 43.12 -20.95
CA PRO A 161 -22.22 42.93 -22.35
C PRO A 161 -20.73 42.60 -22.66
N THR A 162 -20.53 42.20 -23.93
CA THR A 162 -19.36 42.37 -24.85
C THR A 162 -18.10 41.48 -24.74
N PRO A 163 -17.62 40.92 -25.89
CA PRO A 163 -16.41 40.10 -25.96
C PRO A 163 -15.14 40.92 -26.26
N SER A 164 -14.01 40.54 -25.67
CA SER A 164 -12.68 41.02 -26.07
C SER A 164 -11.81 39.89 -26.60
N THR A 165 -11.45 40.05 -27.85
CA THR A 165 -10.44 39.36 -28.67
C THR A 165 -9.12 39.07 -27.94
N GLY A 166 -8.67 37.83 -28.02
CA GLY A 166 -7.34 37.40 -27.58
C GLY A 166 -6.89 36.15 -28.34
N SER A 167 -6.41 36.36 -29.55
CA SER A 167 -5.79 35.35 -30.41
C SER A 167 -4.50 34.83 -29.78
N GLN A 168 -4.36 33.52 -29.57
CA GLN A 168 -3.05 32.85 -29.60
C GLN A 168 -3.16 31.50 -30.32
N THR A 169 -2.31 31.37 -31.34
CA THR A 169 -2.19 30.25 -32.26
C THR A 169 -1.09 29.31 -31.76
N CYS A 170 -1.43 28.05 -31.48
CA CYS A 170 -0.41 27.02 -31.28
C CYS A 170 0.09 26.54 -32.65
N LYS A 171 1.30 26.95 -33.04
CA LYS A 171 2.00 26.38 -34.19
C LYS A 171 2.70 25.09 -33.77
N LEU A 172 2.35 23.99 -34.44
CA LEU A 172 3.18 22.80 -34.52
C LEU A 172 4.48 23.12 -35.27
N VAL A 173 5.61 22.64 -34.75
CA VAL A 173 6.84 22.46 -35.53
C VAL A 173 7.20 20.98 -35.47
N SER A 174 7.29 20.39 -36.66
CA SER A 174 7.79 19.05 -36.94
C SER A 174 9.07 19.20 -37.76
N SER A 175 10.12 18.47 -37.37
CA SER A 175 11.25 17.94 -38.18
C SER A 175 12.42 17.66 -37.22
N SER A 176 13.33 16.72 -37.42
CA SER A 176 13.49 15.59 -38.34
C SER A 176 14.73 14.83 -37.83
N ASN A 177 14.70 13.50 -37.89
CA ASN A 177 15.84 12.61 -37.65
C ASN A 177 17.09 13.03 -38.46
N PRO A 178 18.28 12.61 -37.98
CA PRO A 178 19.16 11.85 -38.86
C PRO A 178 19.50 10.47 -38.30
N ALA A 179 19.72 9.56 -39.23
CA ALA A 179 20.04 8.16 -39.03
C ALA A 179 21.49 7.94 -38.58
N GLY A 180 21.70 6.83 -37.87
CA GLY A 180 22.78 5.89 -38.17
C GLY A 180 24.13 6.13 -37.49
N LEU A 181 24.37 5.42 -36.39
CA LEU A 181 25.70 4.85 -36.13
C LEU A 181 25.55 3.42 -35.57
N VAL A 182 25.92 2.47 -36.42
CA VAL A 182 26.08 1.05 -36.08
C VAL A 182 27.42 0.89 -35.35
N VAL A 183 27.40 0.40 -34.12
CA VAL A 183 28.61 -0.13 -33.45
C VAL A 183 28.38 -1.57 -33.00
N LYS A 184 29.41 -2.36 -33.28
CA LYS A 184 29.47 -3.82 -33.38
C LYS A 184 29.13 -4.55 -32.07
N ARG A 185 28.45 -5.69 -32.23
CA ARG A 185 28.28 -6.72 -31.19
C ARG A 185 29.65 -7.29 -30.81
N GLY A 186 30.16 -6.92 -29.64
CA GLY A 186 31.24 -7.63 -28.97
C GLY A 186 30.67 -8.83 -28.24
N ALA A 187 31.03 -10.04 -28.67
CA ALA A 187 30.80 -11.26 -27.92
C ALA A 187 31.59 -11.18 -26.61
N ASN A 188 30.93 -11.28 -25.45
CA ASN A 188 31.63 -11.62 -24.22
C ASN A 188 30.87 -12.71 -23.46
N SER A 189 31.62 -13.77 -23.24
CA SER A 189 31.25 -15.09 -22.72
C SER A 189 30.64 -15.05 -21.32
N ARG A 190 29.52 -15.76 -21.15
CA ARG A 190 28.91 -16.07 -19.84
C ARG A 190 29.85 -16.95 -19.00
N PRO A 191 30.12 -16.63 -17.72
CA PRO A 191 30.75 -17.59 -16.83
C PRO A 191 29.76 -18.70 -16.47
N ARG A 192 30.21 -19.94 -16.67
CA ARG A 192 29.48 -21.19 -16.41
C ARG A 192 29.21 -21.35 -14.90
N HIS A 193 27.96 -21.54 -14.52
CA HIS A 193 27.57 -21.99 -13.17
C HIS A 193 28.28 -23.31 -12.82
N LYS A 194 29.13 -23.32 -11.80
CA LYS A 194 29.53 -24.56 -11.11
C LYS A 194 28.42 -24.94 -10.15
N ARG A 195 27.66 -25.99 -10.47
CA ARG A 195 26.74 -26.65 -9.53
C ARG A 195 27.57 -27.28 -8.40
N ARG A 196 27.36 -26.83 -7.16
CA ARG A 196 27.87 -27.52 -5.96
C ARG A 196 26.96 -28.72 -5.70
N PRO A 197 27.48 -29.92 -5.40
CA PRO A 197 26.65 -31.06 -5.06
C PRO A 197 25.95 -30.83 -3.71
N ALA A 198 24.65 -31.15 -3.67
CA ALA A 198 23.82 -31.08 -2.48
C ALA A 198 24.34 -32.04 -1.40
N ARG A 199 24.56 -31.52 -0.18
CA ARG A 199 24.81 -32.35 0.99
C ARG A 199 23.47 -32.93 1.45
N ARG A 200 23.37 -34.25 1.38
CA ARG A 200 22.25 -35.06 1.86
C ARG A 200 22.30 -35.09 3.40
N TRP A 201 21.34 -34.43 4.05
CA TRP A 201 21.08 -34.66 5.46
C TRP A 201 20.39 -36.03 5.59
N ARG A 202 21.05 -36.96 6.28
CA ARG A 202 20.42 -38.18 6.76
C ARG A 202 19.86 -37.88 8.16
N TYR A 203 18.61 -38.26 8.37
CA TYR A 203 18.06 -38.51 9.69
C TYR A 203 18.81 -39.66 10.36
#